data_AF-A0A8J3DAA8-F1
#
_entry.id   AF-A0A8J3DAA8-F1
#
_cell.length_a   1.000
_cell.length_b   1.000
_cell.length_c   1.000
_cell.angle_alpha   90.00
_cell.angle_beta   90.00
_cell.angle_gamma   90.00
#
_symmetry.space_group_name_H-M   'P 1'
#
loop_
_entity.id
_entity.type
_entity.pdbx_description
1 polymer ?
#
loop_
_entity_poly.entity_id
_entity_poly.type
_entity_poly.pdbx_seq_one_letter_code
_entity_poly.pdbx_strand_id
1 'polypeptide(L)'
;MKFQAKHSIIRSVDGRIKYKVFNLGGREHYNIGIWIDGSNRDLDQVVRVDYILHASFSNRVRTSRNRLNNFSVTFWTWGMFDIPIKIHLQNGKVEEVNYYLEYKLPPDDGSTYLELSE
;
A
#
# COMPACT_ATOMS: atom_id res chain seq x y z
N MET A 1 2.05 -13.11 18.55
CA MET A 1 2.00 -11.93 17.67
C MET A 1 1.21 -12.34 16.44
N LYS A 2 0.20 -11.57 16.03
CA LYS A 2 -0.57 -11.85 14.82
C LYS A 2 -0.66 -10.56 14.02
N PHE A 3 0.23 -10.40 13.05
CA PHE A 3 0.21 -9.27 12.14
C PHE A 3 -0.78 -9.55 11.01
N GLN A 4 -1.51 -8.51 10.61
CA GLN A 4 -2.35 -8.52 9.42
C GLN A 4 -1.96 -7.35 8.55
N ALA A 5 -2.11 -7.48 7.24
CA ALA A 5 -1.97 -6.35 6.34
C ALA A 5 -3.33 -5.73 6.04
N LYS A 6 -3.36 -4.41 5.94
CA LYS A 6 -4.52 -3.63 5.55
C LYS A 6 -4.10 -2.65 4.47
N HIS A 7 -5.03 -2.32 3.59
CA HIS A 7 -4.82 -1.28 2.58
C HIS A 7 -6.01 -0.33 2.52
N SER A 8 -5.79 0.82 1.91
CA SER A 8 -6.85 1.75 1.52
C SER A 8 -6.48 2.50 0.24
N ILE A 9 -7.49 2.88 -0.52
CA ILE A 9 -7.34 3.85 -1.59
C ILE A 9 -7.17 5.23 -0.94
N ILE A 10 -6.09 5.93 -1.30
CA ILE A 10 -5.83 7.29 -0.81
C ILE A 10 -6.73 8.27 -1.55
N ARG A 11 -7.55 8.98 -0.78
CA ARG A 11 -8.50 10.00 -1.26
C ARG A 11 -7.97 11.40 -0.99
N SER A 12 -8.41 12.39 -1.78
CA SER A 12 -8.22 13.80 -1.43
C SER A 12 -9.04 14.20 -0.21
N VAL A 13 -8.75 15.40 0.31
CA VAL A 13 -9.50 16.05 1.39
C VAL A 13 -11.00 16.16 1.07
N ASP A 14 -11.35 16.33 -0.21
CA ASP A 14 -12.73 16.38 -0.71
C ASP A 14 -13.36 15.00 -0.96
N GLY A 15 -12.66 13.90 -0.64
CA GLY A 15 -13.15 12.53 -0.77
C GLY A 15 -12.94 11.88 -2.15
N ARG A 16 -12.48 12.62 -3.16
CA ARG A 16 -12.25 12.08 -4.51
C ARG A 16 -11.08 11.11 -4.57
N ILE A 17 -11.16 10.15 -5.50
CA ILE A 17 -10.07 9.21 -5.77
C ILE A 17 -9.16 9.82 -6.83
N LYS A 18 -7.90 10.03 -6.46
CA LYS A 18 -6.89 10.52 -7.39
C LYS A 18 -6.42 9.38 -8.28
N TYR A 19 -6.35 9.63 -9.58
CA TYR A 19 -5.69 8.72 -10.52
C TYR A 19 -4.63 9.44 -11.35
N LYS A 20 -3.67 8.65 -11.86
CA LYS A 20 -2.61 9.10 -12.76
C LYS A 20 -2.57 8.20 -13.99
N VAL A 21 -2.32 8.80 -15.16
CA VAL A 21 -2.02 8.08 -16.40
C VAL A 21 -0.58 8.42 -16.79
N PHE A 22 0.33 7.46 -16.67
CA PHE A 22 1.77 7.73 -16.85
C PHE A 22 2.21 7.83 -18.32
N ASN A 23 1.42 7.30 -19.26
CA ASN A 23 1.69 7.34 -20.70
C ASN A 23 0.38 7.58 -21.46
N LEU A 24 0.42 8.28 -22.59
CA LEU A 24 -0.77 8.50 -23.43
C LEU A 24 -1.44 7.17 -23.81
N GLY A 25 -2.73 7.02 -23.48
CA GLY A 25 -3.48 5.76 -23.68
C GLY A 25 -3.15 4.64 -22.68
N GLY A 26 -2.37 4.94 -21.63
CA GLY A 26 -2.05 4.02 -20.55
C GLY A 26 -3.23 3.80 -19.60
N ARG A 27 -3.05 2.87 -18.65
CA ARG A 27 -4.05 2.58 -17.62
C ARG A 27 -4.05 3.65 -16.54
N GLU A 28 -5.23 3.91 -15.98
CA GLU A 28 -5.37 4.69 -14.75
C GLU A 28 -4.70 3.95 -13.60
N HIS A 29 -3.82 4.65 -12.89
CA HIS A 29 -3.21 4.17 -11.67
C HIS A 29 -3.83 4.89 -10.49
N TYR A 30 -4.19 4.15 -9.46
CA TYR A 30 -4.75 4.66 -8.22
C TYR A 30 -3.70 4.61 -7.12
N ASN A 31 -3.74 5.58 -6.22
CA ASN A 31 -2.82 5.65 -5.09
C ASN A 31 -3.33 4.79 -3.94
N ILE A 32 -2.57 3.76 -3.60
CA ILE A 32 -2.90 2.80 -2.54
C ILE A 32 -1.93 3.00 -1.39
N GLY A 33 -2.45 3.07 -0.17
CA GLY A 33 -1.67 2.91 1.05
C GLY A 33 -1.81 1.48 1.58
N ILE A 34 -0.71 0.85 1.97
CA ILE A 34 -0.68 -0.43 2.69
C ILE A 34 0.06 -0.25 4.01
N TRP A 35 -0.39 -0.94 5.05
CA TRP A 35 0.24 -0.94 6.37
C TRP A 35 0.02 -2.29 7.08
N ILE A 36 0.77 -2.51 8.16
CA ILE A 36 0.54 -3.65 9.05
C ILE A 36 -0.32 -3.25 10.24
N ASP A 37 -1.18 -4.16 10.67
CA ASP A 37 -2.09 -4.04 11.79
C ASP A 37 -1.74 -5.09 12.84
N GLY A 38 -1.86 -4.71 14.11
CA GLY A 38 -1.51 -5.55 15.25
C GLY A 38 -1.69 -4.77 16.55
N SER A 39 -1.48 -5.45 17.69
CA SER A 39 -1.48 -4.75 18.97
C SER A 39 -0.33 -3.74 19.05
N ASN A 40 -0.48 -2.64 19.80
CA ASN A 40 0.60 -1.68 19.98
C ASN A 40 1.88 -2.34 20.49
N ARG A 41 1.74 -3.24 21.47
CA ARG A 41 2.85 -4.04 21.99
C ARG A 41 3.57 -4.83 20.89
N ASP A 42 2.83 -5.45 19.97
CA ASP A 42 3.44 -6.22 18.87
C ASP A 42 4.13 -5.30 17.85
N LEU A 43 3.48 -4.18 17.49
CA LEU A 43 4.02 -3.21 16.53
C LEU A 43 5.28 -2.50 17.08
N ASP A 44 5.38 -2.31 18.39
CA ASP A 44 6.56 -1.72 19.03
C ASP A 44 7.79 -2.65 18.99
N GLN A 45 7.59 -3.94 18.71
CA GLN A 45 8.69 -4.88 18.47
C GLN A 45 9.18 -4.89 17.02
N VAL A 46 8.51 -4.18 16.11
CA VAL A 46 8.86 -4.15 14.68
C VAL A 46 9.95 -3.10 14.43
N VAL A 47 11.03 -3.51 13.78
CA VAL A 47 12.14 -2.65 13.36
C VAL A 47 11.87 -2.08 11.98
N ARG A 48 11.40 -2.91 11.04
CA ARG A 48 11.04 -2.51 9.69
C ARG A 48 10.08 -3.49 9.04
N VAL A 49 9.37 -3.00 8.03
CA VAL A 49 8.53 -3.81 7.16
C VAL A 49 8.98 -3.62 5.71
N ASP A 50 9.20 -4.74 5.02
CA ASP A 50 9.50 -4.76 3.59
C ASP A 50 8.28 -5.29 2.83
N TYR A 51 7.68 -4.45 1.98
CA TYR A 51 6.60 -4.81 1.06
C TYR A 51 7.20 -5.10 -0.31
N ILE A 52 7.02 -6.33 -0.80
CA ILE A 52 7.55 -6.76 -2.09
C ILE A 52 6.43 -6.63 -3.13
N LEU A 53 6.48 -5.55 -3.91
CA LEU A 53 5.49 -5.26 -4.95
C LEU A 53 5.64 -6.20 -6.17
N HIS A 54 4.69 -6.08 -7.09
CA HIS A 54 4.73 -6.79 -8.37
C HIS A 54 6.01 -6.48 -9.17
N ALA A 55 6.46 -7.41 -10.01
CA ALA A 55 7.71 -7.27 -10.78
C ALA A 55 7.71 -6.11 -11.77
N SER A 56 6.54 -5.56 -12.12
CA SER A 56 6.41 -4.38 -12.98
C SER A 56 6.82 -3.06 -12.31
N PHE A 57 7.01 -3.04 -10.99
CA PHE A 57 7.46 -1.84 -10.28
C PHE A 57 8.98 -1.71 -10.37
N SER A 58 9.47 -0.56 -10.83
CA SER A 58 10.92 -0.27 -10.91
C SER A 58 11.61 -0.33 -9.54
N ASN A 59 10.93 0.16 -8.49
CA ASN A 59 11.32 -0.08 -7.11
C ASN A 59 10.34 -1.08 -6.47
N ARG A 60 10.67 -2.36 -6.62
CA ARG A 60 9.86 -3.50 -6.18
C ARG A 60 9.77 -3.60 -4.65
N VAL A 61 10.86 -3.33 -3.94
CA VAL A 61 10.90 -3.47 -2.47
C VAL A 61 10.67 -2.12 -1.82
N ARG A 62 9.54 -1.97 -1.11
CA ARG A 62 9.23 -0.78 -0.33
C ARG A 62 9.46 -1.06 1.13
N THR A 63 10.44 -0.40 1.72
CA THR A 63 10.77 -0.55 3.15
C THR A 63 10.20 0.61 3.95
N SER A 64 9.53 0.31 5.06
CA SER A 64 9.12 1.31 6.05
C SER A 64 9.68 0.99 7.43
N ARG A 65 10.20 2.02 8.11
CA ARG A 65 10.64 1.98 9.53
C ARG A 65 9.77 2.86 10.42
N ASN A 66 8.72 3.45 9.86
CA ASN A 66 7.93 4.46 10.54
C ASN A 66 6.85 3.80 11.42
N ARG A 67 7.14 3.65 12.71
CA ARG A 67 6.17 3.10 13.66
C ARG A 67 4.92 3.98 13.82
N LEU A 68 5.05 5.30 13.66
CA LEU A 68 3.96 6.27 13.89
C LEU A 68 2.83 6.14 12.87
N ASN A 69 3.12 5.62 11.67
CA ASN A 69 2.12 5.37 10.63
C ASN A 69 1.85 3.87 10.43
N ASN A 70 2.15 3.04 11.42
CA ASN A 70 2.04 1.58 11.35
C ASN A 70 2.82 0.98 10.16
N PHE A 71 4.00 1.55 9.89
CA PHE A 71 4.89 1.14 8.80
C PHE A 71 4.23 1.26 7.43
N SER A 72 3.36 2.25 7.25
CA SER A 72 2.66 2.46 6.00
C SER A 72 3.61 2.88 4.86
N VAL A 73 3.31 2.40 3.66
CA VAL A 73 3.87 2.87 2.39
C VAL A 73 2.73 3.14 1.39
N THR A 74 2.98 4.06 0.46
CA THR A 74 2.04 4.35 -0.64
C THR A 74 2.68 4.08 -1.99
N PHE A 75 1.86 3.66 -2.96
CA PHE A 75 2.29 3.43 -4.34
C PHE A 75 1.10 3.55 -5.31
N TRP A 76 1.42 3.82 -6.57
CA TRP A 76 0.45 3.92 -7.66
C TRP A 76 0.34 2.57 -8.38
N THR A 77 -0.88 2.05 -8.55
CA THR A 77 -1.12 0.79 -9.27
C THR A 77 -2.40 0.86 -10.10
N TRP A 78 -2.42 0.13 -11.22
CA TRP A 78 -3.60 -0.10 -12.04
C TRP A 78 -4.26 -1.47 -11.76
N GLY A 79 -3.60 -2.33 -10.99
CA GLY A 79 -3.99 -3.73 -10.83
C GLY A 79 -3.87 -4.26 -9.41
N MET A 80 -4.42 -5.46 -9.26
CA MET A 80 -4.47 -6.28 -8.05
C MET A 80 -3.40 -7.38 -8.14
N PHE A 81 -2.73 -7.67 -7.02
CA PHE A 81 -1.59 -8.60 -7.01
C PHE A 81 -1.21 -9.05 -5.59
N ASP A 82 -0.47 -10.15 -5.50
CA ASP A 82 0.13 -10.60 -4.24
C ASP A 82 1.30 -9.72 -3.81
N ILE A 83 1.29 -9.36 -2.53
CA ILE A 83 2.33 -8.60 -1.85
C ILE A 83 2.88 -9.47 -0.72
N PRO A 84 4.03 -10.12 -0.92
CA PRO A 84 4.78 -10.70 0.18
C PRO A 84 5.31 -9.58 1.10
N ILE A 85 5.04 -9.71 2.39
CA ILE A 85 5.40 -8.73 3.41
C ILE A 85 6.32 -9.40 4.42
N LYS A 86 7.50 -8.83 4.62
CA LYS A 86 8.47 -9.28 5.62
C LYS A 86 8.53 -8.29 6.77
N ILE A 87 8.21 -8.75 7.97
CA ILE A 87 8.17 -7.96 9.20
C ILE A 87 9.39 -8.34 10.02
N HIS A 88 10.35 -7.43 10.14
CA HIS A 88 11.59 -7.65 10.87
C HIS A 88 11.42 -7.19 12.30
N LEU A 89 11.62 -8.08 13.26
CA LEU A 89 11.44 -7.84 14.69
C LEU A 89 12.76 -7.51 15.38
N GLN A 90 12.69 -6.84 16.54
CA GLN A 90 13.85 -6.44 17.35
C GLN A 90 14.68 -7.64 17.83
N ASN A 91 14.04 -8.79 18.04
CA ASN A 91 14.71 -10.03 18.43
C ASN A 91 15.42 -10.75 17.25
N GLY A 92 15.46 -10.13 16.06
CA GLY A 92 16.07 -10.69 14.85
C GLY A 92 15.18 -11.66 14.08
N LYS A 93 13.98 -12.01 14.57
CA LYS A 93 13.03 -12.85 13.85
C LYS A 93 12.41 -12.06 12.68
N VAL A 94 12.12 -12.77 11.59
CA VAL A 94 11.31 -12.25 10.48
C VAL A 94 10.00 -13.03 10.43
N GLU A 95 8.89 -12.30 10.46
CA GLU A 95 7.57 -12.86 10.17
C GLU A 95 7.19 -12.55 8.72
N GLU A 96 6.58 -13.51 8.03
CA GLU A 96 6.13 -13.34 6.65
C GLU A 96 4.60 -13.37 6.58
N VAL A 97 4.04 -12.40 5.86
CA VAL A 97 2.60 -12.29 5.58
C VAL A 97 2.44 -12.17 4.08
N ASN A 98 1.65 -13.05 3.48
CA ASN A 98 1.23 -12.90 2.09
C ASN A 98 -0.11 -12.16 2.05
N TYR A 99 -0.16 -11.07 1.30
CA TYR A 99 -1.34 -10.22 1.20
C TYR A 99 -1.75 -10.03 -0.25
N TYR A 100 -2.97 -10.43 -0.61
CA TYR A 100 -3.52 -10.13 -1.93
C TYR A 100 -4.14 -8.73 -1.91
N LEU A 101 -3.58 -7.82 -2.71
CA LEU A 101 -4.15 -6.48 -2.89
C LEU A 101 -5.37 -6.57 -3.80
N GLU A 102 -6.55 -6.38 -3.23
CA GLU A 102 -7.81 -6.27 -3.96
C GLU A 102 -8.57 -5.02 -3.51
N TYR A 103 -8.96 -4.17 -4.45
CA TYR A 103 -9.73 -2.96 -4.16
C TYR A 103 -10.88 -2.79 -5.14
N LYS A 104 -11.99 -2.23 -4.67
CA LYS A 104 -13.14 -1.89 -5.51
C LYS A 104 -13.21 -0.39 -5.69
N LEU A 105 -13.34 0.01 -6.95
CA LEU A 105 -13.51 1.38 -7.35
C LEU A 105 -15.02 1.70 -7.39
N PRO A 106 -15.47 2.79 -6.77
CA PRO A 106 -16.85 3.24 -6.91
C PRO A 106 -17.19 3.53 -8.38
N PRO A 107 -18.48 3.45 -8.78
CA PRO A 107 -18.90 3.90 -10.09
C PRO A 107 -18.45 5.34 -10.35
N ASP A 108 -18.04 5.64 -11.58
CA ASP A 108 -17.73 7.01 -11.98
C ASP A 108 -19.00 7.73 -12.44
N ASP A 109 -19.39 8.74 -11.69
CA ASP A 109 -20.47 9.67 -12.02
C ASP A 109 -19.96 11.03 -12.53
N GLY A 110 -18.66 11.14 -12.80
CA GLY A 110 -17.98 12.37 -13.21
C GLY A 110 -17.53 13.27 -12.06
N SER A 111 -17.87 12.94 -10.81
CA SER A 111 -17.44 13.68 -9.61
C SER A 111 -16.49 12.90 -8.71
N THR A 112 -16.40 11.59 -8.93
CA THR A 112 -15.74 10.63 -8.04
C THR A 112 -14.23 10.61 -8.19
N TYR A 113 -13.73 10.89 -9.39
CA TYR A 113 -12.31 10.78 -9.75
C TYR A 113 -11.70 12.14 -10.09
N LEU A 114 -10.43 12.30 -9.74
CA LEU A 114 -9.63 13.46 -10.08
C LEU A 114 -8.35 12.98 -10.80
N GLU A 115 -8.24 13.32 -12.08
CA GLU A 115 -6.99 13.15 -12.80
C GLU A 115 -5.94 14.10 -12.24
N LEU A 116 -4.78 13.56 -11.87
CA LEU A 116 -3.60 14.35 -11.60
C LEU A 116 -2.75 14.42 -12.87
N SER A 117 -2.92 15.48 -13.65
CA SER A 117 -1.94 15.87 -14.65
C SER A 117 -0.77 16.54 -13.92
N GLU A 118 0.41 15.90 -13.96
CA GLU A 118 1.69 16.56 -13.64
C GLU A 118 2.19 17.36 -14.84
#